data_AF-A0A225ULP4-F1
#
_entry.id   AF-A0A225ULP4-F1
#
_cell.length_a   1.000
_cell.length_b   1.000
_cell.length_c   1.000
_cell.angle_alpha   90.00
_cell.angle_beta   90.00
_cell.angle_gamma   90.00
#
_symmetry.space_group_name_H-M   'P 1'
#
loop_
_entity.id
_entity.type
_entity.pdbx_description
1 polymer ?
#
loop_
_entity_poly.entity_id
_entity_poly.type
_entity_poly.pdbx_seq_one_letter_code
_entity_poly.pdbx_strand_id
1 'polypeptide(L)'
;MLLDDWLGNKYDPFVILKSGVSRLEHVQQKNDSVRHGFGVRIWKEIYGLQTLHGCRIYGSPTASWNSNISVAFLKDHFGIRDNLAEKILLMWDDLSGHWTDEGKDYASSINLFVVKVPPRYTYVCQPAIRDGSSETCRHHIVDLRKWEKSI
;
A
#
# COMPACT_ATOMS: atom_id res chain seq x y z
N MET A 1 6.01 -1.29 3.04
CA MET A 1 5.68 -1.49 1.62
C MET A 1 6.08 -0.24 0.88
N LEU A 2 6.84 -0.44 -0.19
CA LEU A 2 7.27 0.60 -1.11
C LEU A 2 6.36 0.54 -2.34
N LEU A 3 6.09 1.69 -2.94
CA LEU A 3 5.29 1.79 -4.14
C LEU A 3 6.03 2.70 -5.12
N ASP A 4 6.21 2.19 -6.33
CA ASP A 4 6.81 2.90 -7.44
C ASP A 4 5.94 2.69 -8.69
N ASP A 5 5.92 3.66 -9.60
CA ASP A 5 5.29 3.51 -10.91
C ASP A 5 6.28 3.07 -12.00
N TRP A 6 5.75 2.81 -13.20
CA TRP A 6 6.54 2.36 -14.34
C TRP A 6 7.51 3.43 -14.89
N LEU A 7 7.34 4.70 -14.52
CA LEU A 7 8.26 5.79 -14.83
C LEU A 7 9.42 5.86 -13.81
N GLY A 8 9.35 5.08 -12.73
CA GLY A 8 10.31 5.08 -11.65
C GLY A 8 10.06 6.18 -10.62
N ASN A 9 8.88 6.82 -10.61
CA ASN A 9 8.51 7.71 -9.52
C ASN A 9 8.24 6.88 -8.28
N LYS A 10 8.78 7.32 -7.15
CA LYS A 10 8.62 6.68 -5.84
C LYS A 10 7.60 7.43 -5.02
N TYR A 11 6.74 6.68 -4.32
CA TYR A 11 5.69 7.21 -3.47
C TYR A 11 6.00 6.97 -1.99
N ASP A 12 5.33 7.71 -1.11
CA ASP A 12 5.56 7.67 0.33
C ASP A 12 5.41 6.23 0.88
N PRO A 13 6.43 5.69 1.57
CA PRO A 13 6.37 4.33 2.10
C PRO A 13 5.27 4.14 3.14
N PHE A 14 4.63 2.97 3.11
CA PHE A 14 3.76 2.49 4.18
C PHE A 14 4.51 1.55 5.13
N VAL A 15 4.59 1.90 6.40
CA VAL A 15 5.26 1.13 7.45
C VAL A 15 4.21 0.65 8.45
N ILE A 16 4.28 -0.63 8.83
CA ILE A 16 3.41 -1.19 9.86
C ILE A 16 4.28 -1.56 11.05
N LEU A 17 3.96 -1.01 12.21
CA LEU A 17 4.62 -1.31 13.47
C LEU A 17 3.66 -2.01 14.42
N LYS A 18 4.23 -2.74 15.37
CA LYS A 18 3.45 -3.34 16.45
C LYS A 18 2.90 -2.24 17.36
N SER A 19 1.59 -2.19 17.58
CA SER A 19 0.97 -1.33 18.58
C SER A 19 0.06 -2.12 19.52
N GLY A 20 -0.04 -1.69 20.77
CA GLY A 20 -0.97 -2.29 21.73
C GLY A 20 -2.40 -1.79 21.52
N VAL A 21 -3.39 -2.60 21.87
CA VAL A 21 -4.80 -2.19 21.90
C VAL A 21 -5.17 -1.53 23.22
N SER A 22 -6.06 -0.54 23.18
CA SER A 22 -6.71 0.00 24.36
C SER A 22 -7.77 -0.98 24.87
N ARG A 23 -7.91 -1.08 26.20
CA ARG A 23 -9.02 -1.83 26.83
C ARG A 23 -10.37 -1.11 26.68
N LEU A 24 -10.33 0.20 26.46
CA LEU A 24 -11.53 1.02 26.26
C LEU A 24 -11.82 1.11 24.77
N GLU A 25 -12.96 0.56 24.35
CA GLU A 25 -13.34 0.43 22.95
C GLU A 25 -13.43 1.78 22.22
N HIS A 26 -14.11 2.78 22.81
CA HIS A 26 -14.19 4.12 22.24
C HIS A 26 -12.82 4.79 22.06
N VAL A 27 -11.85 4.46 22.92
CA VAL A 27 -10.47 4.94 22.79
C VAL A 27 -9.77 4.21 21.64
N GLN A 28 -9.99 2.90 21.50
CA GLN A 28 -9.42 2.11 20.41
C GLN A 28 -9.95 2.59 19.06
N GLN A 29 -11.26 2.76 18.91
CA GLN A 29 -11.88 3.30 17.69
C GLN A 29 -11.31 4.68 17.34
N LYS A 30 -11.08 5.55 18.34
CA LYS A 30 -10.42 6.84 18.12
C LYS A 30 -8.96 6.67 17.69
N ASN A 31 -8.22 5.75 18.29
CA ASN A 31 -6.84 5.48 17.89
C ASN A 31 -6.77 4.99 16.44
N ASP A 32 -7.66 4.09 16.04
CA ASP A 32 -7.69 3.54 14.69
C ASP A 32 -8.05 4.61 13.65
N SER A 33 -9.06 5.43 13.95
CA SER A 33 -9.56 6.45 13.00
C SER A 33 -8.65 7.67 12.85
N VAL A 34 -8.06 8.18 13.93
CA VAL A 34 -7.32 9.47 13.87
C VAL A 34 -5.84 9.36 14.23
N ARG A 35 -5.38 8.18 14.68
CA ARG A 35 -3.99 7.97 15.12
C ARG A 35 -3.37 6.73 14.52
N HIS A 36 -3.92 6.23 13.43
CA HIS A 36 -3.40 5.09 12.68
C HIS A 36 -3.15 3.85 13.57
N GLY A 37 -3.98 3.62 14.60
CA GLY A 37 -3.83 2.49 15.52
C GLY A 37 -2.84 2.71 16.68
N PHE A 38 -2.31 3.93 16.85
CA PHE A 38 -1.46 4.29 17.99
C PHE A 38 -2.23 5.02 19.10
N GLY A 39 -1.81 4.77 20.34
CA GLY A 39 -2.30 5.54 21.48
C GLY A 39 -1.82 7.00 21.45
N VAL A 40 -2.59 7.87 22.11
CA VAL A 40 -2.33 9.32 22.16
C VAL A 40 -0.92 9.73 22.60
N ARG A 41 -0.27 8.92 23.46
CA ARG A 41 1.07 9.21 23.97
C ARG A 41 2.14 9.10 22.90
N ILE A 42 2.13 8.00 22.15
CA ILE A 42 3.12 7.69 21.11
C ILE A 42 2.78 8.39 19.79
N TRP A 43 1.50 8.72 19.55
CA TRP A 43 1.05 9.35 18.31
C TRP A 43 1.82 10.63 17.94
N LYS A 44 2.20 11.46 18.92
CA LYS A 44 2.94 12.70 18.65
C LYS A 44 4.30 12.42 17.98
N GLU A 45 5.00 11.40 18.46
CA GLU A 45 6.30 11.00 17.91
C GLU A 45 6.13 10.36 16.54
N ILE A 46 5.16 9.45 16.39
CA ILE A 46 4.84 8.79 15.11
C ILE A 46 4.46 9.82 14.05
N TYR A 47 3.60 10.79 14.39
CA TYR A 47 3.23 11.86 13.49
C TYR A 47 4.43 12.71 13.08
N GLY A 48 5.32 13.03 14.04
CA GLY A 48 6.58 13.70 13.75
C GLY A 48 7.46 12.92 12.77
N LEU A 49 7.60 11.61 12.96
CA LEU A 49 8.36 10.73 12.08
C LEU A 49 7.78 10.63 10.67
N GLN A 50 6.46 10.48 10.55
CA GLN A 50 5.76 10.49 9.26
C GLN A 50 6.03 11.78 8.49
N THR A 51 5.93 12.92 9.17
CA THR A 51 6.15 14.24 8.57
C THR A 51 7.62 14.43 8.17
N LEU A 52 8.55 14.01 9.03
CA LEU A 52 9.98 14.16 8.81
C LEU A 52 10.51 13.31 7.65
N HIS A 53 9.98 12.09 7.50
CA HIS A 53 10.50 11.11 6.54
C HIS A 53 9.62 10.93 5.30
N GLY A 54 8.48 11.62 5.19
CA GLY A 54 7.55 11.45 4.08
C GLY A 54 7.03 10.02 4.01
N CYS A 55 6.44 9.54 5.11
CA CYS A 55 5.95 8.17 5.18
C CYS A 55 4.63 8.07 5.93
N ARG A 56 3.94 6.94 5.77
CA ARG A 56 2.76 6.58 6.55
C ARG A 56 3.07 5.42 7.46
N ILE A 57 2.86 5.61 8.76
CA ILE A 57 3.13 4.62 9.78
C ILE A 57 1.80 4.23 10.43
N TYR A 58 1.47 2.94 10.37
CA TYR A 58 0.29 2.36 10.99
C TYR A 58 0.67 1.37 12.09
N GLY A 59 -0.14 1.33 13.13
CA GLY A 59 -0.03 0.42 14.24
C GLY A 59 -1.03 -0.71 14.11
N SER A 60 -0.55 -1.96 14.27
CA SER A 60 -1.45 -3.10 14.44
C SER A 60 -0.92 -4.07 15.51
N PRO A 61 -1.79 -4.79 16.24
CA PRO A 61 -1.36 -5.72 17.28
C PRO A 61 -0.49 -6.87 16.76
N THR A 62 -0.69 -7.25 15.50
CA THR A 62 0.03 -8.32 14.81
C THR A 62 1.26 -7.82 14.06
N ALA A 63 1.52 -6.51 14.04
CA ALA A 63 2.55 -5.88 13.20
C ALA A 63 2.44 -6.28 11.72
N SER A 64 1.21 -6.50 11.25
CA SER A 64 0.88 -6.93 9.90
C SER A 64 -0.30 -6.15 9.34
N TRP A 65 -0.52 -6.31 8.04
CA TRP A 65 -1.65 -5.75 7.32
C TRP A 65 -2.98 -6.26 7.85
N ASN A 66 -3.99 -5.42 7.76
CA ASN A 66 -5.39 -5.73 8.02
C ASN A 66 -6.25 -4.94 7.05
N SER A 67 -7.56 -5.20 7.04
CA SER A 67 -8.46 -4.59 6.08
C SER A 67 -8.44 -3.05 6.10
N ASN A 68 -8.42 -2.45 7.29
CA ASN A 68 -8.39 -0.99 7.44
C ASN A 68 -7.10 -0.38 6.89
N ILE A 69 -5.94 -1.00 7.15
CA ILE A 69 -4.65 -0.53 6.65
C ILE A 69 -4.56 -0.72 5.13
N SER A 70 -5.10 -1.83 4.61
CA SER A 70 -5.17 -2.09 3.17
C SER A 70 -6.00 -1.03 2.45
N VAL A 71 -7.20 -0.69 2.96
CA VAL A 71 -8.03 0.39 2.41
C VAL A 71 -7.35 1.75 2.55
N ALA A 72 -6.72 2.03 3.69
CA ALA A 72 -6.00 3.28 3.91
C ALA A 72 -4.84 3.47 2.92
N PHE A 73 -4.08 2.40 2.65
CA PHE A 73 -3.03 2.40 1.64
C PHE A 73 -3.56 2.76 0.25
N LEU A 74 -4.64 2.11 -0.17
CA LEU A 74 -5.27 2.38 -1.47
C LEU A 74 -5.80 3.81 -1.56
N LYS A 75 -6.40 4.30 -0.47
CA LYS A 75 -6.97 5.65 -0.41
C LYS A 75 -5.89 6.73 -0.49
N ASP A 76 -4.79 6.58 0.24
CA ASP A 76 -3.70 7.56 0.29
C ASP A 76 -3.02 7.70 -1.08
N HIS A 77 -2.84 6.60 -1.82
CA HIS A 77 -2.13 6.61 -3.11
C HIS A 77 -3.02 6.78 -4.35
N PHE A 78 -4.23 6.20 -4.34
CA PHE A 78 -5.09 6.13 -5.54
C PHE A 78 -6.46 6.78 -5.34
N GLY A 79 -6.82 7.14 -4.11
CA GLY A 79 -8.12 7.71 -3.77
C GLY A 79 -8.27 9.18 -4.17
N ILE A 80 -7.16 9.90 -4.33
CA ILE A 80 -7.15 11.31 -4.77
C ILE A 80 -6.60 11.34 -6.20
N ARG A 81 -7.49 11.39 -7.18
CA ARG A 81 -7.17 11.52 -8.61
C ARG A 81 -8.17 12.43 -9.29
N ASP A 82 -7.73 13.13 -10.32
CA ASP A 82 -8.57 14.03 -11.10
C ASP A 82 -9.66 13.27 -11.87
N ASN A 83 -9.36 12.04 -12.31
CA ASN A 83 -10.27 11.19 -13.05
C ASN A 83 -10.37 9.78 -12.46
N LEU A 84 -11.39 9.53 -11.65
CA LEU A 84 -11.66 8.19 -11.10
C LEU A 84 -12.19 7.19 -12.14
N ALA A 85 -12.60 7.63 -13.33
CA ALA A 85 -13.01 6.72 -14.41
C ALA A 85 -11.81 6.06 -15.11
N GLU A 86 -10.61 6.62 -14.95
CA GLU A 86 -9.39 6.00 -15.44
C GLU A 86 -9.07 4.71 -14.66
N LYS A 87 -8.80 3.64 -15.40
CA LYS A 87 -8.40 2.35 -14.85
C LYS A 87 -6.90 2.35 -14.57
N ILE A 88 -6.53 2.05 -13.33
CA ILE A 88 -5.13 1.87 -12.93
C ILE A 88 -4.88 0.40 -12.64
N LEU A 89 -3.77 -0.14 -13.11
CA LEU A 89 -3.29 -1.46 -12.73
C LEU A 89 -2.34 -1.33 -11.53
N LEU A 90 -2.68 -1.98 -10.41
CA LEU A 90 -1.79 -2.15 -9.27
C LEU A 90 -1.29 -3.60 -9.23
N MET A 91 0.02 -3.77 -9.33
CA MET A 91 0.69 -5.04 -9.04
C MET A 91 0.98 -5.10 -7.54
N TRP A 92 0.12 -5.80 -6.79
CA TRP A 92 0.21 -5.91 -5.34
C TRP A 92 0.78 -7.28 -4.96
N ASP A 93 1.71 -7.32 -4.01
CA ASP A 93 2.31 -8.59 -3.58
C ASP A 93 1.25 -9.57 -3.03
N ASP A 94 1.60 -10.86 -3.03
CA ASP A 94 0.71 -11.95 -2.59
C ASP A 94 0.83 -12.23 -1.08
N LEU A 95 0.94 -11.20 -0.23
CA LEU A 95 0.76 -11.35 1.21
C LEU A 95 -0.72 -11.34 1.57
N SER A 96 -1.16 -12.35 2.31
CA SER A 96 -2.59 -12.57 2.64
C SER A 96 -3.28 -11.37 3.28
N GLY A 97 -2.56 -10.55 4.04
CA GLY A 97 -3.11 -9.37 4.71
C GLY A 97 -3.51 -8.22 3.78
N HIS A 98 -3.05 -8.21 2.52
CA HIS A 98 -3.45 -7.21 1.52
C HIS A 98 -4.80 -7.52 0.89
N TRP A 99 -5.14 -8.80 0.78
CA TRP A 99 -6.26 -9.29 -0.03
C TRP A 99 -7.52 -9.50 0.79
N THR A 100 -7.98 -8.44 1.47
CA THR A 100 -9.26 -8.42 2.17
C THR A 100 -10.40 -8.07 1.21
N ASP A 101 -11.61 -8.50 1.51
CA ASP A 101 -12.75 -8.22 0.64
C ASP A 101 -13.08 -6.73 0.61
N GLU A 102 -12.98 -6.04 1.76
CA GLU A 102 -13.18 -4.59 1.79
C GLU A 102 -12.10 -3.82 1.01
N GLY A 103 -10.87 -4.34 0.98
CA GLY A 103 -9.79 -3.78 0.16
C GLY A 103 -10.07 -3.91 -1.33
N LYS A 104 -10.56 -5.08 -1.78
CA LYS A 104 -10.95 -5.33 -3.17
C LYS A 104 -12.16 -4.51 -3.58
N ASP A 105 -13.15 -4.40 -2.70
CA ASP A 105 -14.35 -3.59 -2.93
C ASP A 105 -13.98 -2.12 -3.09
N TYR A 106 -13.10 -1.61 -2.21
CA TYR A 106 -12.60 -0.25 -2.32
C TYR A 106 -11.79 -0.04 -3.60
N ALA A 107 -10.87 -0.94 -3.95
CA ALA A 107 -10.12 -0.87 -5.20
C ALA A 107 -11.05 -0.80 -6.42
N SER A 108 -12.07 -1.67 -6.45
CA SER A 108 -13.06 -1.70 -7.52
C SER A 108 -13.87 -0.41 -7.59
N SER A 109 -14.22 0.17 -6.45
CA SER A 109 -14.98 1.44 -6.38
C SER A 109 -14.24 2.63 -6.99
N ILE A 110 -12.90 2.56 -7.06
CA ILE A 110 -12.05 3.57 -7.68
C ILE A 110 -11.46 3.11 -9.02
N ASN A 111 -12.01 2.09 -9.69
CA ASN A 111 -11.46 1.57 -10.95
C ASN A 111 -9.98 1.14 -10.88
N LEU A 112 -9.53 0.68 -9.71
CA LEU A 112 -8.21 0.11 -9.53
C LEU A 112 -8.27 -1.41 -9.75
N PHE A 113 -7.61 -1.87 -10.81
CA PHE A 113 -7.46 -3.29 -11.09
C PHE A 113 -6.23 -3.81 -10.35
N VAL A 114 -6.43 -4.70 -9.37
CA VAL A 114 -5.34 -5.23 -8.54
C VAL A 114 -4.97 -6.64 -9.00
N VAL A 115 -3.70 -6.86 -9.28
CA VAL A 115 -3.14 -8.16 -9.69
C VAL A 115 -2.15 -8.65 -8.65
N LYS A 116 -2.29 -9.93 -8.27
CA LYS A 116 -1.33 -10.64 -7.42
C LYS A 116 -0.01 -10.83 -8.15
N VAL A 117 1.07 -10.36 -7.57
CA VAL A 117 2.42 -10.74 -7.99
C VAL A 117 2.77 -12.06 -7.30
N PRO A 118 2.99 -13.17 -8.04
CA PRO A 118 3.31 -14.42 -7.41
C PRO A 118 4.63 -14.30 -6.63
N PRO A 119 4.75 -14.93 -5.44
CA PRO A 119 5.91 -14.73 -4.54
C PRO A 119 7.28 -14.98 -5.17
N ARG A 120 7.36 -15.84 -6.20
CA ARG A 120 8.60 -16.18 -6.90
C ARG A 120 9.06 -15.13 -7.91
N TYR A 121 8.20 -14.16 -8.25
CA TYR A 121 8.48 -13.13 -9.25
C TYR A 121 8.51 -11.71 -8.67
N THR A 122 8.30 -11.56 -7.36
CA THR A 122 8.30 -10.28 -6.64
C THR A 122 9.54 -9.43 -6.96
N TYR A 123 10.73 -10.03 -6.99
CA TYR A 123 11.98 -9.30 -7.27
C TYR A 123 12.10 -8.78 -8.72
N VAL A 124 11.44 -9.42 -9.70
CA VAL A 124 11.45 -9.01 -11.11
C VAL A 124 10.35 -7.98 -11.39
N CYS A 125 9.24 -8.12 -10.67
CA CYS A 125 8.01 -7.37 -10.91
C CYS A 125 7.84 -6.15 -10.01
N GLN A 126 8.77 -5.87 -9.10
CA GLN A 126 8.73 -4.69 -8.21
C GLN A 126 9.83 -3.68 -8.58
N PRO A 127 9.48 -2.63 -9.34
CA PRO A 127 10.38 -1.51 -9.59
C PRO A 127 10.96 -0.92 -8.30
N ALA A 128 10.17 -0.93 -7.21
CA ALA A 128 10.56 -0.48 -5.88
C ALA A 128 11.74 -1.22 -5.23
N ILE A 129 12.09 -2.41 -5.73
CA ILE A 129 13.26 -3.18 -5.28
C ILE A 129 14.53 -2.85 -6.11
N ARG A 130 14.39 -2.25 -7.30
CA ARG A 130 15.54 -1.99 -8.19
C ARG A 130 16.41 -0.85 -7.65
N ASP A 131 17.68 -1.15 -7.41
CA ASP A 131 18.72 -0.13 -7.44
C ASP A 131 18.95 0.31 -8.91
N GLY A 132 19.30 1.57 -9.12
CA GLY A 132 19.46 2.16 -10.45
C GLY A 132 20.67 1.63 -11.25
N SER A 133 21.34 0.56 -10.82
CA SER A 133 22.64 0.13 -11.33
C SER A 133 22.64 -1.04 -12.32
N SER A 134 21.50 -1.71 -12.56
CA SER A 134 21.46 -2.86 -13.49
C SER A 134 20.64 -2.57 -14.75
N GLU A 135 21.34 -2.28 -15.86
CA GLU A 135 20.78 -2.11 -17.20
C GLU A 135 20.21 -3.41 -17.81
N THR A 136 20.48 -4.56 -17.19
CA THR A 136 20.16 -5.89 -17.73
C THR A 136 18.67 -6.27 -17.69
N CYS A 137 17.82 -5.56 -16.94
CA CYS A 137 16.40 -5.91 -16.78
C CYS A 137 15.40 -4.94 -17.48
N ARG A 138 15.84 -4.09 -18.42
CA ARG A 138 14.93 -3.20 -19.18
C ARG A 138 13.91 -3.92 -20.08
N HIS A 139 14.04 -5.23 -20.32
CA HIS A 139 13.23 -5.98 -21.30
C HIS A 139 11.98 -6.68 -20.76
N HIS A 140 11.64 -6.55 -19.46
CA HIS A 140 10.51 -7.28 -18.85
C HIS A 140 9.44 -6.39 -18.21
N ILE A 141 9.33 -5.13 -18.64
CA ILE A 141 8.16 -4.30 -18.31
C ILE A 141 7.03 -4.67 -19.28
N VAL A 142 5.99 -5.30 -18.75
CA VAL A 142 4.83 -5.78 -19.52
C VAL A 142 4.01 -4.57 -19.98
N ASP A 143 4.06 -4.28 -21.29
CA ASP A 143 3.12 -3.38 -21.96
C ASP A 143 1.70 -3.96 -21.86
N LEU A 144 0.79 -3.24 -21.23
CA LEU A 144 -0.62 -3.63 -21.07
C LEU A 144 -1.31 -3.91 -22.42
N ARG A 145 -0.86 -3.27 -23.52
CA ARG A 145 -1.38 -3.54 -24.87
C ARG A 145 -1.04 -4.93 -25.41
N LYS A 146 -0.03 -5.60 -24.84
CA LYS A 146 0.31 -6.98 -25.19
C LYS A 146 -0.48 -8.00 -24.37
N TRP A 147 -0.87 -7.67 -23.14
CA TRP A 147 -1.60 -8.59 -22.26
C TRP A 147 -3.07 -8.78 -22.68
N GLU A 148 -3.74 -7.72 -23.17
CA GLU A 148 -5.12 -7.82 -23.70
C GLU A 148 -5.25 -8.72 -24.94
N LYS A 149 -4.14 -9.03 -25.64
CA LYS A 149 -4.15 -9.91 -26.81
C LYS A 149 -3.92 -11.39 -26.48
N SER A 150 -3.79 -11.75 -25.21
CA SER A 150 -3.50 -13.11 -24.75
C SER A 150 -4.61 -13.69 -23.87
N ILE A 151 -5.81 -13.11 -23.92
CA ILE A 151 -7.04 -13.63 -23.32
C ILE A 151 -8.00 -14.03 -24.45
#